data_AF-A0A3C0BAY6-F1
#
_entry.id   AF-A0A3C0BAY6-F1
#
_cell.length_a   1.000
_cell.length_b   1.000
_cell.length_c   1.000
_cell.angle_alpha   90.00
_cell.angle_beta   90.00
_cell.angle_gamma   90.00
#
_symmetry.space_group_name_H-M   'P 1'
#
loop_
_entity.id
_entity.type
_entity.pdbx_description
1 polymer ?
#
loop_
_entity_poly.entity_id
_entity_poly.type
_entity_poly.pdbx_seq_one_letter_code
_entity_poly.pdbx_strand_id
1 'polypeptide(L)' 'IDQALKEGKKILAEGAQGTLLDVDFGTYPYVTSSNTITGGVCSGLGIAPQRIGKVYGIFKTYCTRVGSGP' A
#
# COMPACT_ATOMS: atom_id res chain seq x y z
N ILE A 1 -0.96 -7.77 15.66
CA ILE A 1 -2.05 -7.13 14.89
C ILE A 1 -3.37 -7.88 15.04
N ASP A 2 -3.40 -9.21 14.83
CA ASP A 2 -4.63 -10.00 14.97
C ASP A 2 -5.33 -9.85 16.33
N GLN A 3 -4.58 -9.89 17.44
CA GLN A 3 -5.13 -9.67 18.77
C GLN A 3 -5.79 -8.28 18.92
N ALA A 4 -5.14 -7.22 18.42
CA ALA A 4 -5.70 -5.87 18.46
C ALA A 4 -6.97 -5.76 17.60
N LEU A 5 -7.05 -6.47 16.47
CA LEU A 5 -8.27 -6.57 15.66
C LEU A 5 -9.39 -7.32 16.42
N LYS A 6 -9.07 -8.40 17.13
CA LYS A 6 -10.02 -9.14 17.97
C LYS A 6 -10.55 -8.30 19.14
N GLU A 7 -9.70 -7.46 19.72
CA GLU A 7 -10.06 -6.51 20.78
C GLU A 7 -10.81 -5.26 20.26
N GLY A 8 -11.09 -5.17 18.94
CA GLY A 8 -11.81 -4.05 18.36
C GLY A 8 -11.03 -2.73 18.34
N LYS A 9 -9.70 -2.78 18.50
CA LYS A 9 -8.86 -1.59 18.44
C LYS A 9 -8.80 -1.04 17.02
N LYS A 10 -8.74 0.29 16.91
CA LYS A 10 -8.53 0.97 15.62
C LYS A 10 -7.06 0.80 15.21
N ILE A 11 -6.85 0.32 13.99
CA ILE A 11 -5.52 0.14 13.39
C ILE A 11 -5.47 0.95 12.10
N LEU A 12 -4.41 1.73 11.95
CA LEU A 12 -4.09 2.43 10.71
C LEU A 12 -2.87 1.75 10.10
N ALA A 13 -3.03 1.19 8.90
CA ALA A 13 -1.91 0.69 8.10
C ALA A 13 -1.46 1.82 7.17
N GLU A 14 -0.23 2.29 7.37
CA GLU A 14 0.40 3.29 6.52
C GLU A 14 1.23 2.59 5.44
N GLY A 15 1.01 2.96 4.18
CA GLY A 15 1.73 2.42 3.04
C GLY A 15 2.86 3.33 2.57
N ALA A 16 3.84 2.72 1.92
CA ALA A 16 4.84 3.39 1.09
C ALA A 16 5.20 2.44 -0.07
N GLN A 17 5.58 2.89 -1.26
CA GLN A 17 5.49 4.23 -1.84
C GLN A 17 4.10 4.44 -2.49
N GLY A 18 4.01 5.19 -3.59
CA GLY A 18 2.77 5.37 -4.37
C GLY A 18 2.52 4.22 -5.36
N THR A 19 1.26 4.02 -5.74
CA THR A 19 0.77 2.92 -6.59
C THR A 19 1.54 2.71 -7.89
N LEU A 20 1.98 3.79 -8.56
CA LEU A 20 2.71 3.69 -9.83
C LEU A 20 4.15 3.17 -9.68
N LEU A 21 4.64 3.01 -8.44
CA LEU A 21 5.92 2.41 -8.12
C LEU A 21 5.78 0.96 -7.63
N ASP A 22 4.59 0.36 -7.68
CA ASP A 22 4.39 -1.05 -7.34
C ASP A 22 5.20 -1.97 -8.27
N VAL A 23 5.77 -3.05 -7.72
CA VAL A 23 6.58 -3.99 -8.49
C VAL A 23 5.79 -4.70 -9.61
N ASP A 24 4.50 -4.98 -9.37
CA ASP A 24 3.65 -5.71 -10.30
C ASP A 24 2.79 -4.77 -11.16
N PHE A 25 2.30 -3.67 -10.56
CA PHE A 25 1.33 -2.77 -11.20
C PHE A 25 1.90 -1.41 -11.59
N GLY A 26 3.16 -1.15 -11.30
CA GLY A 26 3.84 0.11 -11.61
C GLY A 26 4.49 0.14 -13.00
N THR A 27 5.23 1.20 -13.27
CA THR A 27 5.96 1.38 -14.54
C THR A 27 7.26 0.57 -14.56
N TYR A 28 7.18 -0.75 -14.56
CA TYR A 28 8.36 -1.64 -14.61
C TYR A 28 9.25 -1.30 -15.83
N PRO A 29 10.59 -1.25 -15.70
CA PRO A 29 11.42 -1.60 -14.54
C PRO A 29 11.66 -0.45 -13.53
N TYR A 30 11.02 0.70 -13.72
CA TYR A 30 11.23 1.89 -12.89
C TYR A 30 10.27 1.95 -11.71
N VAL A 31 10.38 0.95 -10.85
CA VAL A 31 9.48 0.68 -9.70
C VAL A 31 10.28 0.38 -8.44
N THR A 32 9.61 0.30 -7.29
CA THR A 32 10.20 -0.29 -6.08
C THR A 32 10.17 -1.82 -6.16
N SER A 33 10.83 -2.49 -5.22
CA SER A 33 10.92 -3.95 -5.17
C SER A 33 9.79 -4.63 -4.38
N SER A 34 8.74 -3.89 -4.02
CA SER A 34 7.63 -4.40 -3.21
C SER A 34 6.26 -3.95 -3.75
N ASN A 35 5.20 -4.59 -3.25
CA ASN A 35 3.85 -4.13 -3.52
C ASN A 35 3.49 -2.93 -2.64
N THR A 36 3.08 -1.84 -3.26
CA THR A 36 2.66 -0.58 -2.63
C THR A 36 1.14 -0.44 -2.56
N ILE A 37 0.41 -1.30 -3.29
CA ILE A 37 -1.05 -1.33 -3.24
C ILE A 37 -1.60 -1.90 -1.94
N THR A 38 -2.91 -1.75 -1.72
CA THR A 38 -3.62 -2.25 -0.53
C THR A 38 -3.39 -3.76 -0.29
N GLY A 39 -3.19 -4.55 -1.35
CA GLY A 39 -2.85 -5.97 -1.24
C GLY A 39 -1.57 -6.24 -0.43
N GLY A 40 -0.61 -5.31 -0.43
CA GLY A 40 0.62 -5.39 0.37
C GLY A 40 0.36 -5.42 1.88
N VAL A 41 -0.80 -4.93 2.35
CA VAL A 41 -1.20 -5.04 3.77
C VAL A 41 -1.47 -6.50 4.15
N CYS A 42 -2.02 -7.29 3.24
CA CYS A 42 -2.33 -8.70 3.50
C CYS A 42 -1.06 -9.52 3.70
N SER A 43 -0.10 -9.38 2.79
CA SER A 43 1.19 -10.07 2.86
C SER A 43 2.09 -9.49 3.95
N GLY A 44 2.15 -8.17 4.10
CA GLY A 44 3.06 -7.50 5.04
C GLY A 44 2.62 -7.53 6.50
N LEU A 45 1.32 -7.38 6.79
CA LEU A 45 0.78 -7.35 8.16
C LEU A 45 0.04 -8.63 8.57
N GLY A 46 -0.10 -9.60 7.65
CA GLY A 46 -0.81 -10.85 7.90
C GLY A 46 -2.31 -10.66 8.09
N ILE A 47 -2.91 -9.67 7.45
CA ILE A 47 -4.34 -9.35 7.58
C ILE A 47 -5.10 -10.00 6.42
N ALA A 48 -6.11 -10.83 6.73
CA ALA A 48 -6.98 -11.39 5.71
C ALA A 48 -7.70 -10.27 4.92
N PRO A 49 -7.84 -10.35 3.58
CA PRO A 49 -8.44 -9.29 2.77
C PRO A 49 -9.83 -8.84 3.26
N GLN A 50 -10.64 -9.78 3.76
CA GLN A 50 -11.98 -9.51 4.29
C GLN A 50 -11.99 -8.63 5.56
N ARG A 51 -10.85 -8.50 6.25
CA ARG A 51 -10.68 -7.69 7.47
C ARG A 51 -10.20 -6.27 7.16
N ILE A 52 -9.89 -5.96 5.90
CA ILE A 52 -9.58 -4.60 5.47
C ILE A 52 -10.88 -3.80 5.49
N GLY A 53 -10.86 -2.70 6.23
CA GLY A 53 -11.99 -1.78 6.34
C GLY A 53 -11.94 -0.70 5.25
N LYS A 54 -11.64 0.53 5.67
CA LYS A 54 -11.58 1.70 4.79
C LYS A 54 -10.21 1.83 4.15
N VAL A 55 -10.18 2.15 2.86
CA VAL A 55 -8.97 2.45 2.08
C VAL A 55 -9.02 3.91 1.66
N TYR A 56 -7.94 4.66 1.93
CA TYR A 56 -7.83 6.07 1.61
C TYR A 56 -6.69 6.28 0.61
N GLY A 57 -7.02 6.72 -0.61
CA GLY A 57 -6.04 7.07 -1.62
C GLY A 57 -5.57 8.51 -1.47
N ILE A 58 -4.27 8.72 -1.31
CA ILE A 58 -3.67 10.05 -1.20
C ILE A 58 -3.10 10.45 -2.56
N PHE A 59 -3.49 11.62 -3.04
CA PHE A 59 -2.95 12.20 -4.28
C PHE A 59 -2.65 13.68 -4.07
N LYS A 60 -1.68 14.18 -4.84
CA LYS A 60 -1.29 15.58 -4.88
C LYS A 60 -1.96 16.26 -6.08
N THR A 61 -2.15 17.58 -6.01
CA THR A 61 -2.74 18.38 -7.10
C THR A 61 -1.92 18.38 -8.39
N TYR A 62 -0.66 17.95 -8.33
CA TYR A 62 0.22 17.77 -9.48
C TYR A 62 1.10 16.54 -9.27
N CYS A 63 1.50 15.90 -10.37
CA CYS A 63 2.33 14.70 -10.36
C CYS A 63 3.80 15.05 -10.13
N THR A 64 4.48 14.25 -9.32
CA THR A 64 5.93 14.33 -9.10
C THR A 64 6.52 12.93 -9.12
N ARG A 65 7.69 12.76 -9.73
CA ARG A 65 8.44 11.49 -9.79
C ARG A 65 9.90 11.75 -9.40
N VAL A 66 10.51 10.79 -8.71
CA VAL A 66 11.95 10.79 -8.39
C VAL A 66 12.56 9.53 -9.01
N GLY A 67 13.65 9.71 -9.76
CA GLY A 67 14.25 8.64 -10.57
C GLY A 67 13.71 8.60 -12.00
N SER A 68 14.34 7.78 -12.84
CA SER A 68 13.99 7.60 -14.25
C SER A 68 12.62 6.90 -14.43
N GLY A 69 12.16 6.85 -15.68
CA GLY A 69 10.90 6.22 -16.09
C GLY A 69 9.84 7.24 -16.49
N PRO A 70 8.82 6.80 -17.26
CA PRO A 70 7.76 7.65 -17.78
C PRO A 70 6.84 8.21 -16.69
#